data_AF-A0A8C5RPS9-F1
#
_entry.id   AF-A0A8C5RPS9-F1
#
_cell.length_a   1.000
_cell.length_b   1.000
_cell.length_c   1.000
_cell.angle_alpha   90.00
_cell.angle_beta   90.00
_cell.angle_gamma   90.00
#
_symmetry.space_group_name_H-M   'P 1'
#
loop_
_entity.id
_entity.type
_entity.pdbx_description
1 polymer ?
#
loop_
_entity_poly.entity_id
_entity_poly.type
_entity_poly.pdbx_seq_one_letter_code
_entity_poly.pdbx_strand_id
1 'polypeptide(L)'
;MDKKLIFVKVHAPWEVLCSYAEILHIKLPLQPDDTKSHDSALTSISRFFNVDENIIKPEQEFFTAAFENERISDFYIQDKDLFFNSATRSRIVHFILCRGEYAMKNNVKKFGINTLLDSGIYKAAFPLHDSRFNDQSQDPNRPNERQLLYREWAYPRNIFKLQPLDLVRKYYGEKIGIYFAWLGFYTRMLLLAAIVGVGCFLYGYFTKDNCTWSQEVCDPNIGGKIIMCPQCDQECTYWNLNITCDSSKVFFLQH
;
A
#
# COMPACT_ATOMS: atom_id res chain seq x y z
N MET A 1 14.01 -30.09 -24.59
CA MET A 1 14.63 -30.77 -23.43
C MET A 1 14.19 -30.02 -22.18
N ASP A 2 13.19 -30.53 -21.48
CA ASP A 2 12.75 -29.92 -20.22
C ASP A 2 13.85 -30.08 -19.18
N LYS A 3 14.47 -28.97 -18.80
CA LYS A 3 15.48 -28.95 -17.74
C LYS A 3 14.82 -29.45 -16.45
N LYS A 4 15.32 -30.56 -15.90
CA LYS A 4 14.84 -31.12 -14.63
C LYS A 4 15.02 -30.08 -13.52
N LEU A 5 13.92 -29.53 -13.02
CA LEU A 5 13.91 -28.57 -11.93
C LEU A 5 14.07 -29.31 -10.59
N ILE A 6 15.00 -28.83 -9.76
CA ILE A 6 15.20 -29.32 -8.40
C ILE A 6 14.80 -28.20 -7.45
N PHE A 7 13.92 -28.50 -6.50
CA PHE A 7 13.47 -27.55 -5.48
C PHE A 7 14.12 -27.90 -4.14
N VAL A 8 14.86 -26.96 -3.58
CA VAL A 8 15.51 -27.10 -2.26
C VAL A 8 14.70 -26.28 -1.25
N LYS A 9 14.20 -26.95 -0.20
CA LYS A 9 13.51 -26.28 0.90
C LYS A 9 14.53 -25.89 1.97
N VAL A 10 14.49 -24.64 2.41
CA VAL A 10 15.38 -24.12 3.45
C VAL A 10 14.56 -23.87 4.72
N HIS A 11 15.07 -24.33 5.85
CA HIS A 11 14.47 -24.14 7.17
C HIS A 11 15.54 -23.68 8.16
N ALA A 12 15.20 -22.72 9.02
CA ALA A 12 16.03 -22.29 10.14
C ALA A 12 15.47 -22.84 11.45
N PRO A 13 16.26 -23.61 12.23
CA PRO A 13 15.91 -24.04 13.58
C PRO A 13 15.70 -22.86 14.54
N TRP A 14 15.04 -23.12 15.66
CA TRP A 14 14.73 -22.11 16.68
C TRP A 14 15.98 -21.38 17.19
N GLU A 15 17.05 -22.12 17.49
CA GLU A 15 18.29 -21.56 18.02
C GLU A 15 18.94 -20.58 17.02
N VAL A 16 18.93 -20.96 15.73
CA VAL A 16 19.43 -20.12 14.65
C VAL A 16 18.56 -18.85 14.52
N LEU A 17 17.24 -18.99 14.62
CA LEU A 17 16.33 -17.84 14.58
C LEU A 17 16.60 -16.89 15.74
N CYS A 18 16.77 -17.39 16.96
CA CYS A 18 17.08 -16.57 18.14
C CYS A 18 18.41 -15.82 17.98
N SER A 19 19.50 -16.51 17.61
CA SER A 19 20.80 -15.86 17.44
C SER A 19 20.78 -14.77 16.36
N TYR A 20 20.15 -15.03 15.21
CA TYR A 20 20.07 -14.03 14.16
C TYR A 20 19.03 -12.93 14.45
N ALA A 21 17.98 -13.21 15.23
CA ALA A 21 17.04 -12.20 15.68
C ALA A 21 17.70 -11.17 16.61
N GLU A 22 18.62 -11.63 17.46
CA GLU A 22 19.45 -10.77 18.32
C GLU A 22 20.41 -9.90 17.50
N ILE A 23 21.14 -10.49 16.54
CA ILE A 23 22.02 -9.74 15.62
C ILE A 23 21.23 -8.69 14.82
N LEU A 24 19.98 -8.99 14.48
CA LEU A 24 19.09 -8.10 13.73
C LEU A 24 18.33 -7.10 14.61
N HIS A 25 18.49 -7.15 15.93
CA HIS A 25 17.74 -6.37 16.91
C HIS A 25 16.23 -6.35 16.61
N ILE A 26 15.67 -7.53 16.35
CA ILE A 26 14.24 -7.66 16.03
C ILE A 26 13.43 -7.30 17.26
N LYS A 27 12.51 -6.34 17.12
CA LYS A 27 11.59 -5.99 18.20
C LYS A 27 10.50 -7.04 18.32
N LEU A 28 10.37 -7.61 19.52
CA LEU A 28 9.44 -8.70 19.83
C LEU A 28 8.61 -8.36 21.09
N PRO A 29 7.44 -8.99 21.26
CA PRO A 29 6.51 -8.66 22.35
C PRO A 29 7.04 -9.10 23.73
N LEU A 30 6.90 -8.24 24.74
CA LEU A 30 7.23 -8.49 26.15
C LEU A 30 5.97 -8.75 26.99
N GLN A 31 5.05 -7.80 26.99
CA GLN A 31 3.81 -7.85 27.76
C GLN A 31 2.68 -7.18 26.97
N PRO A 32 1.42 -7.66 27.05
CA PRO A 32 0.29 -6.96 26.48
C PRO A 32 0.22 -5.51 26.99
N ASP A 33 -0.07 -4.60 26.07
CA ASP A 33 -0.31 -3.19 26.38
C ASP A 33 -1.73 -3.03 26.93
N ASP A 34 -1.81 -2.77 28.24
CA ASP A 34 -3.07 -2.53 28.97
C ASP A 34 -3.47 -1.04 28.98
N THR A 35 -2.70 -0.16 28.33
CA THR A 35 -2.85 1.31 28.50
C THR A 35 -3.87 1.97 27.57
N LYS A 36 -4.55 1.22 26.70
CA LYS A 36 -5.43 1.81 25.67
C LYS A 36 -6.91 1.82 26.03
N SER A 37 -7.43 3.01 26.34
CA SER A 37 -8.80 3.40 26.03
C SER A 37 -8.78 4.46 24.92
N HIS A 38 -9.13 4.08 23.70
CA HIS A 38 -9.23 5.02 22.57
C HIS A 38 -10.66 5.06 22.05
N ASP A 39 -11.57 5.62 22.86
CA ASP A 39 -12.83 6.15 22.33
C ASP A 39 -12.58 7.55 21.79
N SER A 40 -12.17 7.63 20.52
CA SER A 40 -12.13 8.90 19.78
C SER A 40 -13.44 9.08 19.02
N ALA A 41 -14.08 10.24 19.12
CA ALA A 41 -15.39 10.55 18.51
C ALA A 41 -15.46 10.35 16.98
N LEU A 42 -14.31 10.21 16.30
CA LEU A 42 -14.18 9.84 14.88
C LEU A 42 -14.44 8.36 14.56
N THR A 43 -14.60 7.49 15.56
CA THR A 43 -14.89 6.06 15.37
C THR A 43 -16.30 5.80 14.82
N SER A 44 -17.28 6.67 15.12
CA SER A 44 -18.68 6.45 14.73
C SER A 44 -18.93 6.44 13.21
N ILE A 45 -18.19 7.25 12.44
CA ILE A 45 -18.34 7.32 10.96
C ILE A 45 -17.52 6.19 10.28
N SER A 46 -16.43 5.73 10.91
CA SER A 46 -15.57 4.67 10.35
C SER A 46 -16.15 3.27 10.52
N ARG A 47 -17.09 3.04 11.45
CA ARG A 47 -17.74 1.72 11.64
C ARG A 47 -18.36 1.14 10.37
N PHE A 48 -18.95 1.96 9.49
CA PHE A 48 -19.58 1.48 8.26
C PHE A 48 -18.58 1.00 7.20
N PHE A 49 -17.34 1.48 7.28
CA PHE A 49 -16.27 1.11 6.37
C PHE A 49 -15.24 0.17 7.03
N ASN A 50 -15.32 -0.05 8.35
CA ASN A 50 -14.42 -0.96 9.05
C ASN A 50 -14.59 -2.40 8.55
N VAL A 51 -13.48 -3.16 8.61
CA VAL A 51 -13.57 -4.61 8.44
C VAL A 51 -14.30 -5.19 9.65
N ASP A 52 -15.10 -6.23 9.42
CA ASP A 52 -15.81 -6.93 10.50
C ASP A 52 -14.80 -7.50 11.51
N GLU A 53 -14.88 -7.02 12.75
CA GLU A 53 -13.98 -7.40 13.85
C GLU A 53 -14.13 -8.88 14.23
N ASN A 54 -15.25 -9.51 13.86
CA ASN A 54 -15.43 -10.96 14.04
C ASN A 54 -14.59 -11.77 13.04
N ILE A 55 -14.27 -11.18 11.88
CA ILE A 55 -13.50 -11.81 10.81
C ILE A 55 -12.00 -11.49 10.98
N ILE A 56 -11.67 -10.21 11.18
CA ILE A 56 -10.31 -9.76 11.47
C ILE A 56 -10.31 -9.18 12.88
N LYS A 57 -9.82 -9.99 13.84
CA LYS A 57 -9.66 -9.52 15.21
C LYS A 57 -8.61 -8.41 15.26
N PRO A 58 -8.83 -7.34 16.06
CA PRO A 58 -7.80 -6.34 16.27
C PRO A 58 -6.54 -7.02 16.82
N GLU A 59 -5.37 -6.63 16.28
CA GLU A 59 -4.09 -7.14 16.78
C GLU A 59 -3.90 -6.63 18.21
N GLN A 60 -3.68 -7.54 19.17
CA GLN A 60 -3.33 -7.16 20.54
C GLN A 60 -1.99 -6.43 20.49
N GLU A 61 -1.96 -5.22 21.02
CA GLU A 61 -0.71 -4.47 21.13
C GLU A 61 0.09 -4.96 22.32
N PHE A 62 1.42 -4.94 22.15
CA PHE A 62 2.39 -5.36 23.15
C PHE A 62 3.45 -4.29 23.31
N PHE A 63 3.99 -4.15 24.51
CA PHE A 63 5.27 -3.49 24.68
C PHE A 63 6.34 -4.32 23.97
N THR A 64 7.14 -3.67 23.12
CA THR A 64 8.17 -4.35 22.32
C THR A 64 9.58 -3.91 22.71
N ALA A 65 10.51 -4.87 22.74
CA ALA A 65 11.94 -4.61 22.94
C ALA A 65 12.76 -5.41 21.93
N ALA A 66 13.99 -4.96 21.68
CA ALA A 66 14.93 -5.71 20.85
C ALA A 66 15.21 -7.07 21.49
N PHE A 67 15.16 -8.13 20.69
CA PHE A 67 15.36 -9.49 21.18
C PHE A 67 16.78 -9.70 21.69
N GLU A 68 16.89 -10.24 22.90
CA GLU A 68 18.14 -10.64 23.55
C GLU A 68 18.00 -12.10 23.99
N ASN A 69 18.95 -12.95 23.61
CA ASN A 69 18.83 -14.38 23.87
C ASN A 69 19.01 -14.71 25.36
N GLU A 70 19.79 -13.89 26.08
CA GLU A 70 19.98 -14.03 27.54
C GLU A 70 18.70 -13.75 28.35
N ARG A 71 17.81 -12.89 27.82
CA ARG A 71 16.56 -12.47 28.47
C ARG A 71 15.32 -13.08 27.82
N ILE A 72 15.46 -14.26 27.23
CA ILE A 72 14.37 -14.92 26.50
C ILE A 72 13.12 -15.15 27.35
N SER A 73 13.27 -15.30 28.67
CA SER A 73 12.17 -15.46 29.62
C SER A 73 11.29 -14.22 29.77
N ASP A 74 11.81 -13.03 29.45
CA ASP A 74 11.09 -11.77 29.61
C ASP A 74 10.13 -11.52 28.43
N PHE A 75 10.32 -12.23 27.32
CA PHE A 75 9.48 -12.12 26.13
C PHE A 75 8.20 -12.96 26.25
N TYR A 76 7.14 -12.44 25.65
CA TYR A 76 5.84 -13.11 25.60
C TYR A 76 5.86 -14.26 24.60
N ILE A 77 6.19 -15.48 25.06
CA ILE A 77 6.24 -16.68 24.24
C ILE A 77 5.10 -17.63 24.65
N GLN A 78 4.00 -17.64 23.88
CA GLN A 78 2.93 -18.64 24.03
C GLN A 78 3.31 -19.96 23.33
N ASP A 79 3.68 -19.85 22.05
CA ASP A 79 4.07 -20.95 21.19
C ASP A 79 5.35 -20.56 20.44
N LYS A 80 6.36 -21.43 20.50
CA LYS A 80 7.64 -21.24 19.82
C LYS A 80 7.49 -21.20 18.30
N ASP A 81 6.53 -21.94 17.75
CA ASP A 81 6.33 -22.00 16.31
C ASP A 81 5.68 -20.71 15.76
N LEU A 82 4.86 -20.05 16.57
CA LEU A 82 4.13 -18.84 16.20
C LEU A 82 4.83 -17.54 16.63
N PHE A 83 5.78 -17.61 17.58
CA PHE A 83 6.48 -16.43 18.10
C PHE A 83 7.17 -15.61 16.99
N PHE A 84 7.84 -16.28 16.06
CA PHE A 84 8.36 -15.62 14.87
C PHE A 84 7.37 -15.76 13.71
N ASN A 85 6.73 -14.65 13.33
CA ASN A 85 5.86 -14.60 12.15
C ASN A 85 6.57 -15.11 10.88
N SER A 86 5.83 -15.71 9.94
CA SER A 86 6.36 -16.26 8.68
C SER A 86 7.19 -15.23 7.89
N ALA A 87 6.76 -13.97 7.86
CA ALA A 87 7.50 -12.86 7.25
C ALA A 87 8.85 -12.61 7.95
N THR A 88 8.88 -12.59 9.28
CA THR A 88 10.11 -12.41 10.08
C THR A 88 11.07 -13.58 9.91
N ARG A 89 10.56 -14.82 9.92
CA ARG A 89 11.35 -16.03 9.65
C ARG A 89 11.99 -15.97 8.26
N SER A 90 11.19 -15.62 7.25
CA SER A 90 11.67 -15.46 5.88
C SER A 90 12.73 -14.35 5.76
N ARG A 91 12.56 -13.25 6.52
CA ARG A 91 13.54 -12.16 6.59
C ARG A 91 14.87 -12.62 7.19
N ILE A 92 14.84 -13.36 8.30
CA ILE A 92 16.03 -13.93 8.94
C ILE A 92 16.73 -14.90 7.99
N VAL A 93 16.00 -15.85 7.40
CA VAL A 93 16.57 -16.83 6.45
C VAL A 93 17.19 -16.13 5.25
N HIS A 94 16.50 -15.13 4.68
CA HIS A 94 17.04 -14.35 3.56
C HIS A 94 18.32 -13.60 3.96
N PHE A 95 18.37 -13.03 5.17
CA PHE A 95 19.57 -12.39 5.70
C PHE A 95 20.77 -13.36 5.79
N ILE A 96 20.52 -14.60 6.25
CA ILE A 96 21.54 -15.65 6.31
C ILE A 96 22.00 -16.03 4.89
N LEU A 97 21.07 -16.27 3.97
CA LEU A 97 21.38 -16.63 2.58
C LEU A 97 22.16 -15.52 1.84
N CYS A 98 21.91 -14.25 2.17
CA CYS A 98 22.64 -13.12 1.61
C CYS A 98 24.06 -12.96 2.17
N ARG A 99 24.34 -13.52 3.36
CA ARG A 99 25.69 -13.49 3.97
C ARG A 99 26.46 -14.80 3.87
N GLY A 100 25.79 -15.90 3.49
CA GLY A 100 26.42 -17.21 3.35
C GLY A 100 27.60 -17.16 2.38
N GLU A 101 28.78 -17.52 2.89
CA GLU A 101 30.00 -17.70 2.09
C GLU A 101 29.93 -19.04 1.36
N TYR A 102 30.23 -19.06 0.06
CA TYR A 102 30.19 -20.29 -0.74
C TYR A 102 31.54 -20.68 -1.35
N ALA A 103 32.46 -19.73 -1.51
CA ALA A 103 33.79 -19.99 -2.04
C ALA A 103 34.79 -18.93 -1.58
N MET A 104 36.06 -19.33 -1.48
CA MET A 104 37.21 -18.45 -1.33
C MET A 104 38.07 -18.59 -2.59
N LYS A 105 38.18 -17.52 -3.39
CA LYS A 105 39.00 -17.54 -4.62
C LYS A 105 40.00 -16.39 -4.56
N ASN A 106 41.29 -16.69 -4.65
CA ASN A 106 42.38 -15.69 -4.62
C ASN A 106 42.30 -14.75 -3.39
N ASN A 107 42.07 -15.28 -2.19
CA ASN A 107 41.83 -14.53 -0.95
C ASN A 107 40.60 -13.58 -0.97
N VAL A 108 39.77 -13.63 -2.01
CA VAL A 108 38.48 -12.93 -2.04
C VAL A 108 37.37 -13.90 -1.65
N LYS A 109 36.68 -13.57 -0.55
CA LYS A 109 35.49 -14.28 -0.10
C LYS A 109 34.33 -13.97 -1.04
N LYS A 110 33.71 -15.02 -1.58
CA LYS A 110 32.47 -14.91 -2.36
C LYS A 110 31.30 -15.31 -1.47
N PHE A 111 30.33 -14.41 -1.37
CA PHE A 111 29.16 -14.58 -0.51
C PHE A 111 27.87 -14.14 -1.21
N GLY A 112 26.77 -14.60 -0.65
CA GLY A 112 25.43 -14.13 -0.97
C GLY A 112 24.74 -14.86 -2.12
N ILE A 113 23.47 -15.18 -1.88
CA ILE A 113 22.61 -15.86 -2.83
C ILE A 113 22.34 -15.05 -4.11
N ASN A 114 22.32 -13.72 -4.03
CA ASN A 114 22.07 -12.86 -5.20
C ASN A 114 23.14 -13.07 -6.29
N THR A 115 24.41 -13.14 -5.91
CA THR A 115 25.52 -13.45 -6.84
C THR A 115 25.33 -14.83 -7.52
N LEU A 116 24.79 -15.81 -6.79
CA LEU A 116 24.52 -17.16 -7.33
C LEU A 116 23.31 -17.16 -8.27
N LEU A 117 22.33 -16.28 -8.06
CA LEU A 117 21.20 -16.07 -8.96
C LEU A 117 21.65 -15.35 -10.24
N ASP A 118 22.42 -14.27 -10.10
CA ASP A 118 22.92 -13.47 -11.23
C ASP A 118 23.87 -14.26 -12.14
N SER A 119 24.65 -15.18 -11.57
CA SER A 119 25.50 -16.09 -12.33
C SER A 119 24.75 -17.29 -12.93
N GLY A 120 23.45 -17.43 -12.67
CA GLY A 120 22.61 -18.50 -13.20
C GLY A 120 22.83 -19.88 -12.57
N ILE A 121 23.54 -19.96 -11.44
CA ILE A 121 23.72 -21.22 -10.67
C ILE A 121 22.38 -21.63 -10.05
N TYR A 122 21.71 -20.67 -9.40
CA TYR A 122 20.32 -20.84 -8.96
C TYR A 122 19.38 -20.16 -9.93
N LYS A 123 18.22 -20.80 -10.19
CA LYS A 123 17.20 -20.25 -11.08
C LYS A 123 16.32 -19.18 -10.39
N ALA A 124 15.98 -19.41 -9.12
CA ALA A 124 15.14 -18.52 -8.33
C ALA A 124 15.30 -18.83 -6.84
N ALA A 125 15.11 -17.82 -5.99
CA ALA A 125 14.99 -17.96 -4.54
C ALA A 125 13.83 -17.08 -4.07
N PHE A 126 12.85 -17.67 -3.40
CA PHE A 126 11.64 -16.97 -2.94
C PHE A 126 11.08 -17.61 -1.67
N PRO A 127 10.48 -16.82 -0.76
CA PRO A 127 9.71 -17.36 0.35
C PRO A 127 8.42 -18.01 -0.15
N LEU A 128 7.93 -18.99 0.60
CA LEU A 128 6.66 -19.64 0.29
C LEU A 128 5.49 -18.89 0.93
N HIS A 129 4.38 -18.82 0.21
CA HIS A 129 3.09 -18.41 0.80
C HIS A 129 2.46 -19.59 1.53
N ASP A 130 1.63 -19.29 2.54
CA ASP A 130 0.96 -20.31 3.36
C ASP A 130 0.13 -21.29 2.51
N SER A 131 -0.69 -20.78 1.59
CA SER A 131 -1.43 -21.60 0.62
C SER A 131 -1.97 -20.76 -0.55
N ARG A 132 -2.85 -21.35 -1.37
CA ARG A 132 -3.51 -20.66 -2.47
C ARG A 132 -4.50 -19.63 -1.92
N PHE A 133 -4.75 -18.57 -2.67
CA PHE A 133 -5.66 -17.49 -2.24
C PHE A 133 -7.14 -17.90 -2.23
N ASN A 134 -7.52 -18.99 -2.91
CA ASN A 134 -8.91 -19.46 -3.01
C ASN A 134 -9.20 -20.70 -2.16
N ASP A 135 -8.18 -21.34 -1.59
CA ASP A 135 -8.34 -22.57 -0.82
C ASP A 135 -8.51 -22.25 0.66
N GLN A 136 -9.46 -22.92 1.32
CA GLN A 136 -9.60 -22.84 2.78
C GLN A 136 -8.51 -23.64 3.47
N SER A 137 -8.05 -23.16 4.62
CA SER A 137 -7.09 -23.88 5.45
C SER A 137 -7.70 -25.20 5.92
N GLN A 138 -6.99 -26.31 5.72
CA GLN A 138 -7.41 -27.64 6.20
C GLN A 138 -7.25 -27.77 7.72
N ASP A 139 -6.35 -26.98 8.31
CA ASP A 139 -6.06 -26.96 9.74
C ASP A 139 -6.74 -25.74 10.39
N PRO A 140 -7.65 -25.94 11.36
CA PRO A 140 -8.30 -24.83 12.08
C PRO A 140 -7.32 -24.01 12.94
N ASN A 141 -6.16 -24.57 13.32
CA ASN A 141 -5.16 -23.86 14.13
C ASN A 141 -4.21 -22.98 13.29
N ARG A 142 -4.22 -23.14 11.96
CA ARG A 142 -3.37 -22.37 11.02
C ARG A 142 -4.23 -21.71 9.96
N PRO A 143 -4.82 -20.54 10.26
CA PRO A 143 -5.66 -19.84 9.30
C PRO A 143 -4.86 -19.42 8.06
N ASN A 144 -5.47 -19.52 6.88
CA ASN A 144 -4.87 -19.06 5.63
C ASN A 144 -4.95 -17.52 5.55
N GLU A 145 -3.93 -16.84 6.07
CA GLU A 145 -3.85 -15.37 6.09
C GLU A 145 -3.97 -14.79 4.67
N ARG A 146 -3.48 -15.51 3.64
CA ARG A 146 -3.56 -15.06 2.24
C ARG A 146 -5.00 -15.03 1.70
N GLN A 147 -5.79 -16.06 1.98
CA GLN A 147 -7.19 -16.10 1.57
C GLN A 147 -8.00 -15.03 2.30
N LEU A 148 -7.73 -14.84 3.60
CA LEU A 148 -8.36 -13.80 4.39
C LEU A 148 -8.08 -12.40 3.81
N LEU A 149 -6.81 -12.11 3.53
CA LEU A 149 -6.39 -10.86 2.87
C LEU A 149 -7.02 -10.68 1.48
N TYR A 150 -7.14 -11.75 0.70
CA TYR A 150 -7.82 -11.67 -0.58
C TYR A 150 -9.30 -11.32 -0.41
N ARG A 151 -10.01 -12.07 0.43
CA ARG A 151 -11.46 -11.95 0.64
C ARG A 151 -11.87 -10.62 1.25
N GLU A 152 -11.11 -10.08 2.19
CA GLU A 152 -11.48 -8.88 2.95
C GLU A 152 -10.82 -7.59 2.45
N TRP A 153 -9.71 -7.68 1.71
CA TRP A 153 -8.96 -6.50 1.25
C TRP A 153 -8.75 -6.45 -0.26
N ALA A 154 -8.10 -7.44 -0.87
CA ALA A 154 -7.69 -7.35 -2.28
C ALA A 154 -8.82 -7.59 -3.30
N TYR A 155 -9.99 -8.06 -2.86
CA TYR A 155 -11.13 -8.30 -3.75
C TYR A 155 -11.85 -7.00 -4.13
N PRO A 156 -12.17 -6.74 -5.41
CA PRO A 156 -12.74 -5.47 -5.86
C PRO A 156 -14.03 -5.03 -5.15
N ARG A 157 -14.82 -5.98 -4.63
CA ARG A 157 -16.03 -5.68 -3.85
C ARG A 157 -15.75 -4.89 -2.57
N ASN A 158 -14.53 -4.95 -2.05
CA ASN A 158 -14.14 -4.30 -0.79
C ASN A 158 -13.47 -2.94 -0.99
N ILE A 159 -13.54 -2.33 -2.17
CA ILE A 159 -12.87 -1.04 -2.45
C ILE A 159 -13.28 0.08 -1.49
N PHE A 160 -14.49 0.01 -0.94
CA PHE A 160 -15.00 0.99 0.03
C PHE A 160 -14.64 0.64 1.49
N LYS A 161 -14.15 -0.58 1.77
CA LYS A 161 -13.72 -0.95 3.11
C LYS A 161 -12.38 -0.30 3.47
N LEU A 162 -12.17 -0.13 4.76
CA LEU A 162 -10.91 0.30 5.33
C LEU A 162 -9.87 -0.81 5.19
N GLN A 163 -8.63 -0.38 4.94
CA GLN A 163 -7.52 -1.32 4.73
C GLN A 163 -7.09 -1.94 6.07
N PRO A 164 -7.04 -3.28 6.20
CA PRO A 164 -6.52 -3.95 7.40
C PRO A 164 -4.99 -3.91 7.40
N LEU A 165 -4.42 -2.74 7.70
CA LEU A 165 -2.99 -2.47 7.59
C LEU A 165 -2.12 -3.38 8.46
N ASP A 166 -2.59 -3.73 9.66
CA ASP A 166 -1.86 -4.61 10.58
C ASP A 166 -1.73 -6.03 10.03
N LEU A 167 -2.79 -6.56 9.42
CA LEU A 167 -2.75 -7.87 8.77
C LEU A 167 -1.85 -7.86 7.52
N VAL A 168 -1.90 -6.78 6.73
CA VAL A 168 -1.00 -6.58 5.56
C VAL A 168 0.46 -6.52 6.02
N ARG A 169 0.74 -5.75 7.09
CA ARG A 169 2.06 -5.61 7.70
C ARG A 169 2.58 -6.94 8.25
N LYS A 170 1.73 -7.71 8.95
CA LYS A 170 2.05 -9.02 9.48
C LYS A 170 2.44 -10.02 8.38
N TYR A 171 1.69 -10.03 7.28
CA TYR A 171 1.87 -10.99 6.19
C TYR A 171 3.00 -10.62 5.23
N TYR A 172 3.05 -9.37 4.78
CA TYR A 172 4.00 -8.89 3.76
C TYR A 172 5.22 -8.17 4.34
N GLY A 173 5.18 -7.79 5.61
CA GLY A 173 6.22 -7.03 6.28
C GLY A 173 6.03 -5.52 6.20
N GLU A 174 6.84 -4.82 6.99
CA GLU A 174 6.75 -3.37 7.21
C GLU A 174 6.83 -2.53 5.93
N LYS A 175 7.70 -2.91 4.97
CA LYS A 175 7.89 -2.15 3.73
C LYS A 175 6.63 -2.10 2.86
N ILE A 176 5.87 -3.19 2.82
CA ILE A 176 4.62 -3.26 2.06
C ILE A 176 3.48 -2.64 2.87
N GLY A 177 3.48 -2.85 4.20
CA GLY A 177 2.55 -2.19 5.11
C GLY A 177 2.58 -0.67 4.99
N ILE A 178 3.77 -0.04 5.04
CA ILE A 178 3.92 1.42 4.95
C ILE A 178 3.50 1.97 3.58
N TYR A 179 3.75 1.21 2.50
CA TYR A 179 3.30 1.60 1.17
C TYR A 179 1.77 1.74 1.11
N PHE A 180 1.03 0.74 1.60
CA PHE A 180 -0.42 0.77 1.61
C PHE A 180 -1.00 1.76 2.62
N ALA A 181 -0.34 1.94 3.77
CA ALA A 181 -0.69 2.98 4.74
C ALA A 181 -0.60 4.37 4.11
N TRP A 182 0.49 4.66 3.41
CA TRP A 182 0.69 5.92 2.72
C TRP A 182 -0.30 6.12 1.57
N LEU A 183 -0.55 5.08 0.76
CA LEU A 183 -1.54 5.12 -0.31
C LEU A 183 -2.96 5.40 0.22
N GLY A 184 -3.32 4.77 1.34
CA GLY A 184 -4.59 5.01 2.02
C GLY A 184 -4.72 6.44 2.53
N PHE A 185 -3.68 6.96 3.18
CA PHE A 185 -3.61 8.35 3.62
C PHE A 185 -3.74 9.34 2.45
N TYR A 186 -2.96 9.11 1.39
CA TYR A 186 -2.95 9.97 0.21
C TYR A 186 -4.31 10.02 -0.48
N THR A 187 -4.96 8.86 -0.68
CA THR A 187 -6.30 8.79 -1.26
C THR A 187 -7.34 9.54 -0.40
N ARG A 188 -7.23 9.49 0.93
CA ARG A 188 -8.12 10.27 1.82
C ARG A 188 -7.89 11.78 1.70
N MET A 189 -6.63 12.22 1.60
CA MET A 189 -6.33 13.64 1.39
C MET A 189 -6.81 14.11 0.02
N LEU A 190 -6.67 13.28 -1.02
CA LEU A 190 -7.23 13.57 -2.35
C LEU A 190 -8.76 13.64 -2.33
N LEU A 191 -9.45 12.81 -1.54
CA LEU A 191 -10.90 12.89 -1.39
C LEU A 191 -11.32 14.25 -0.82
N LEU A 192 -10.63 14.75 0.21
CA LEU A 192 -10.88 16.08 0.77
C LEU A 192 -10.64 17.19 -0.26
N ALA A 193 -9.52 17.12 -0.98
CA ALA A 193 -9.21 18.06 -2.05
C ALA A 193 -10.24 18.02 -3.19
N ALA A 194 -10.72 16.82 -3.55
CA ALA A 194 -11.74 16.62 -4.58
C ALA A 194 -13.10 17.20 -4.15
N ILE A 195 -13.49 17.06 -2.88
CA ILE A 195 -14.74 17.66 -2.36
C ILE A 195 -14.68 19.19 -2.50
N VAL A 196 -13.57 19.81 -2.09
CA VAL A 196 -13.37 21.26 -2.24
C VAL A 196 -13.37 21.66 -3.72
N GLY A 197 -12.62 20.93 -4.55
CA GLY A 197 -12.53 21.20 -5.99
C GLY A 197 -13.88 21.10 -6.70
N VAL A 198 -14.68 20.08 -6.40
CA VAL A 198 -16.05 19.92 -6.91
C VAL A 198 -16.95 21.05 -6.38
N GLY A 199 -16.80 21.45 -5.12
CA GLY A 199 -17.52 22.60 -4.55
C GLY A 199 -17.25 23.91 -5.31
N CYS A 200 -15.98 24.22 -5.56
CA CYS A 200 -15.57 25.38 -6.36
C CYS A 200 -16.09 25.30 -7.80
N PHE A 201 -16.00 24.12 -8.43
CA PHE A 201 -16.51 23.90 -9.78
C PHE A 201 -18.04 24.11 -9.87
N LEU A 202 -18.80 23.57 -8.92
CA LEU A 202 -20.25 23.76 -8.86
C LEU A 202 -20.62 25.23 -8.64
N TYR A 203 -19.88 25.94 -7.78
CA TYR A 203 -20.07 27.37 -7.58
C TYR A 203 -19.87 28.17 -8.88
N GLY A 204 -18.78 27.88 -9.63
CA GLY A 204 -18.55 28.46 -10.94
C GLY A 204 -19.67 28.12 -11.93
N TYR A 205 -20.13 26.86 -11.93
CA TYR A 205 -21.22 26.40 -12.79
C TYR A 205 -22.53 27.13 -12.56
N PHE A 206 -22.90 27.38 -11.29
CA PHE A 206 -24.11 28.14 -10.96
C PHE A 206 -23.97 29.66 -11.22
N THR A 207 -22.74 30.19 -11.22
CA THR A 207 -22.49 31.64 -11.37
C THR A 207 -22.11 32.04 -12.80
N LYS A 208 -21.89 31.08 -13.71
CA LYS A 208 -21.37 31.32 -15.08
C LYS A 208 -22.19 32.29 -15.93
N ASP A 209 -23.51 32.33 -15.72
CA ASP A 209 -24.42 33.17 -16.50
C ASP A 209 -24.55 34.59 -15.92
N ASN A 210 -23.99 34.85 -14.73
CA ASN A 210 -24.00 36.17 -14.06
C ASN A 210 -22.70 36.97 -14.27
N CYS A 211 -21.78 36.48 -15.10
CA CYS A 211 -20.52 37.16 -15.39
C CYS A 211 -20.73 38.23 -16.47
N THR A 212 -20.37 39.48 -16.16
CA THR A 212 -20.54 40.62 -17.08
C THR A 212 -19.79 40.41 -18.40
N TRP A 213 -18.54 39.93 -18.35
CA TRP A 213 -17.73 39.72 -19.55
C TRP A 213 -18.25 38.58 -20.44
N SER A 214 -18.72 37.47 -19.85
CA SER A 214 -19.29 36.37 -20.65
C SER A 214 -20.61 36.81 -21.30
N GLN A 215 -21.42 37.62 -20.61
CA GLN A 215 -22.63 38.23 -21.18
C GLN A 215 -22.30 39.19 -22.33
N GLU A 216 -21.29 40.04 -22.20
CA GLU A 216 -20.86 40.98 -23.25
C GLU A 216 -20.39 40.27 -24.53
N VAL A 217 -19.66 39.16 -24.38
CA VAL A 217 -19.22 38.31 -25.50
C VAL A 217 -20.42 37.62 -26.18
N CYS A 218 -21.38 37.15 -25.38
CA CYS A 218 -22.56 36.44 -25.88
C CYS A 218 -23.69 37.35 -26.40
N ASP A 219 -23.66 38.65 -26.10
CA ASP A 219 -24.70 39.59 -26.56
C ASP A 219 -24.55 39.87 -28.08
N PRO A 220 -25.59 39.58 -28.90
CA PRO A 220 -25.57 39.88 -30.32
C PRO A 220 -25.34 41.37 -30.65
N ASN A 221 -25.70 42.28 -29.73
CA ASN A 221 -25.57 43.72 -29.93
C ASN A 221 -24.17 44.26 -29.62
N ILE A 222 -23.39 43.54 -28.81
CA ILE A 222 -22.04 43.91 -28.37
C ILE A 222 -21.05 42.95 -29.04
N GLY A 223 -20.90 41.72 -28.53
CA GLY A 223 -20.01 40.70 -29.08
C GLY A 223 -20.33 40.28 -30.52
N GLY A 224 -21.59 40.40 -30.95
CA GLY A 224 -21.97 40.16 -32.35
C GLY A 224 -21.49 41.23 -33.34
N LYS A 225 -21.18 42.44 -32.87
CA LYS A 225 -20.70 43.56 -33.71
C LYS A 225 -19.18 43.72 -33.72
N ILE A 226 -18.48 43.01 -32.84
CA ILE A 226 -17.01 43.05 -32.76
C ILE A 226 -16.45 42.00 -33.72
N ILE A 227 -15.76 42.49 -34.76
CA ILE A 227 -15.10 41.65 -35.78
C ILE A 227 -13.63 41.44 -35.37
N MET A 228 -13.22 40.19 -35.28
CA MET A 228 -11.87 39.76 -34.94
C MET A 228 -11.04 39.51 -36.19
N CYS A 229 -9.73 39.79 -36.08
CA CYS A 229 -8.79 39.52 -37.16
C CYS A 229 -8.64 38.00 -37.41
N PRO A 230 -8.37 37.59 -38.66
CA PRO A 230 -7.97 36.22 -38.94
C PRO A 230 -6.67 35.89 -38.21
N GLN A 231 -6.54 34.64 -37.77
CA GLN A 231 -5.36 34.16 -37.04
C GLN A 231 -4.24 33.64 -37.96
N CYS A 232 -4.48 33.59 -39.26
CA CYS A 232 -3.58 33.00 -40.26
C CYS A 232 -3.29 33.99 -41.38
N ASP A 233 -2.10 33.89 -41.96
CA ASP A 233 -1.65 34.78 -43.05
C ASP A 233 -2.36 34.51 -44.39
N GLN A 234 -2.84 33.29 -44.62
CA GLN A 234 -3.57 32.89 -45.83
C GLN A 234 -4.80 32.04 -45.49
N GLU A 235 -5.87 32.19 -46.31
CA GLU A 235 -7.12 31.42 -46.26
C GLU A 235 -7.95 31.44 -44.95
N CYS A 236 -7.75 32.44 -44.08
CA CYS A 236 -8.58 32.62 -42.88
C CYS A 236 -9.48 33.87 -43.02
N THR A 237 -10.77 33.73 -42.71
CA THR A 237 -11.73 34.85 -42.78
C THR A 237 -11.80 35.60 -41.46
N TYR A 238 -12.23 36.86 -41.52
CA TYR A 238 -12.70 37.59 -40.34
C TYR A 238 -13.86 36.84 -39.68
N TRP A 239 -13.96 36.94 -38.37
CA TRP A 239 -14.97 36.23 -37.59
C TRP A 239 -15.51 37.09 -36.45
N ASN A 240 -16.74 36.85 -36.04
CA ASN A 240 -17.40 37.63 -34.99
C ASN A 240 -17.08 37.08 -33.61
N LEU A 241 -16.85 37.95 -32.63
CA LEU A 241 -16.50 37.54 -31.27
C LEU A 241 -17.57 36.64 -30.61
N ASN A 242 -18.85 36.78 -30.97
CA ASN A 242 -19.93 35.96 -30.43
C ASN A 242 -19.73 34.43 -30.63
N ILE A 243 -18.97 33.99 -31.64
CA ILE A 243 -18.73 32.55 -31.83
C ILE A 243 -17.95 31.91 -30.67
N THR A 244 -17.23 32.71 -29.86
CA THR A 244 -16.50 32.22 -28.69
C THR A 244 -17.34 32.23 -27.41
N CYS A 245 -18.63 32.57 -27.47
CA CYS A 245 -19.51 32.67 -26.31
C CYS A 245 -19.46 31.43 -25.39
N ASP A 246 -19.62 30.21 -25.93
CA ASP A 246 -19.58 28.99 -25.13
C ASP A 246 -18.20 28.74 -24.52
N SER A 247 -17.14 28.99 -25.27
CA SER A 247 -15.76 28.90 -24.78
C SER A 247 -15.48 29.91 -23.67
N SER A 248 -16.00 31.14 -23.78
CA SER A 248 -15.91 32.18 -22.75
C SER A 248 -16.67 31.81 -21.48
N LYS A 249 -17.85 31.17 -21.60
CA LYS A 249 -18.59 30.64 -20.46
C LYS A 249 -17.85 29.48 -19.77
N VAL A 250 -17.21 28.60 -20.53
CA VAL A 250 -16.38 27.52 -19.98
C VAL A 250 -15.11 28.06 -19.35
N PHE A 251 -14.50 29.08 -19.93
CA PHE A 251 -13.32 29.75 -19.38
C PHE A 251 -13.59 30.36 -18.00
N PHE A 252 -14.78 30.91 -17.78
CA PHE A 252 -15.21 31.37 -16.46
C PHE A 252 -15.26 30.24 -15.42
N LEU A 253 -15.50 28.99 -15.81
CA LEU A 253 -15.47 27.85 -14.88
C LEU A 253 -14.06 27.46 -14.42
N GLN A 254 -13.02 27.95 -15.09
CA GLN A 254 -11.62 27.66 -14.78
C GLN A 254 -10.96 28.71 -13.88
N HIS A 255 -11.67 29.79 -13.54
CA HIS A 255 -11.23 30.87 -12.65
C HIS A 255 -12.11 30.96 -11.40
#